data_AF-A0A6N6KSC3-F1
#
_entry.id   AF-A0A6N6KSC3-F1
#
_cell.length_a   1.000
_cell.length_b   1.000
_cell.length_c   1.000
_cell.angle_alpha   90.00
_cell.angle_beta   90.00
_cell.angle_gamma   90.00
#
_symmetry.space_group_name_H-M   'P 1'
#
loop_
_entity.id
_entity.type
_entity.pdbx_description
1 polymer ?
#
loop_
_entity_poly.entity_id
_entity_poly.type
_entity_poly.pdbx_seq_one_letter_code
_entity_poly.pdbx_strand_id
1 'polypeptide(L)'
;MKNEEAYQHAKNNVELKRSFKTHLIVYVGVMLLLLIINISKSPENLWVIWPAFGWGIGLFVHGLKAFVFKSNNTITEEIIREEIEENDYV
;
A
#
# COMPACT_ATOMS: atom_id res chain seq x y z
N MET A 1 9.69 19.23 -19.80
CA MET A 1 10.10 17.95 -19.17
C MET A 1 9.83 17.95 -17.66
N LYS A 2 10.33 18.92 -16.88
CA LYS A 2 10.10 19.03 -15.41
C LYS A 2 8.62 18.90 -14.96
N ASN A 3 7.67 19.47 -15.71
CA ASN A 3 6.23 19.39 -15.39
C ASN A 3 5.59 18.02 -15.69
N GLU A 4 6.13 17.29 -16.66
CA GLU A 4 5.62 15.97 -17.04
C GLU A 4 6.01 14.93 -15.99
N GLU A 5 7.26 14.94 -15.54
CA GLU A 5 7.75 14.06 -14.47
C GLU A 5 7.00 14.28 -13.15
N ALA A 6 6.81 15.55 -12.75
CA ALA A 6 6.04 15.88 -11.54
C ALA A 6 4.57 15.41 -11.62
N TYR A 7 3.94 15.54 -12.80
CA TYR A 7 2.58 15.08 -13.04
C TYR A 7 2.48 13.55 -13.01
N GLN A 8 3.38 12.83 -13.68
CA GLN A 8 3.40 11.37 -13.67
C GLN A 8 3.66 10.82 -12.27
N HIS A 9 4.56 11.46 -11.50
CA HIS A 9 4.81 11.10 -10.11
C HIS A 9 3.55 11.30 -9.27
N ALA A 10 2.89 12.46 -9.35
CA ALA A 10 1.64 12.73 -8.65
C ALA A 10 0.51 11.76 -9.04
N LYS A 11 0.42 11.36 -10.32
CA LYS A 11 -0.59 10.41 -10.81
C LYS A 11 -0.38 9.00 -10.26
N ASN A 12 0.82 8.45 -10.35
CA ASN A 12 1.16 7.13 -9.79
C ASN A 12 0.85 7.05 -8.30
N ASN A 13 1.09 8.16 -7.60
CA ASN A 13 0.87 8.28 -6.17
C ASN A 13 -0.61 8.16 -5.77
N VAL A 14 -1.50 8.71 -6.57
CA VAL A 14 -2.94 8.62 -6.36
C VAL A 14 -3.43 7.21 -6.72
N GLU A 15 -2.93 6.62 -7.80
CA GLU A 15 -3.33 5.29 -8.26
C GLU A 15 -2.94 4.19 -7.26
N LEU A 16 -1.72 4.22 -6.71
CA LEU A 16 -1.27 3.25 -5.69
C LEU A 16 -2.11 3.32 -4.41
N LYS A 17 -2.38 4.54 -3.91
CA LYS A 17 -3.22 4.75 -2.73
C LYS A 17 -4.66 4.30 -2.99
N ARG A 18 -5.20 4.57 -4.17
CA ARG A 18 -6.56 4.17 -4.57
C ARG A 18 -6.68 2.65 -4.66
N SER A 19 -5.71 1.99 -5.30
CA SER A 19 -5.68 0.53 -5.43
C SER A 19 -5.63 -0.15 -4.07
N PHE A 20 -4.74 0.31 -3.17
CA PHE A 20 -4.66 -0.20 -1.79
C PHE A 20 -5.97 -0.01 -1.02
N LYS A 21 -6.60 1.16 -1.12
CA LYS A 21 -7.87 1.44 -0.44
C LYS A 21 -8.97 0.49 -0.90
N THR A 22 -9.06 0.20 -2.20
CA THR A 22 -10.01 -0.79 -2.74
C THR A 22 -9.76 -2.17 -2.15
N HIS A 23 -8.50 -2.62 -2.12
CA HIS A 23 -8.13 -3.94 -1.58
C HIS A 23 -8.47 -4.04 -0.08
N LEU A 24 -8.21 -2.98 0.69
CA LEU A 24 -8.54 -2.92 2.11
C LEU A 24 -10.05 -3.00 2.35
N ILE A 25 -10.87 -2.27 1.59
CA ILE A 25 -12.34 -2.30 1.72
C ILE A 25 -12.88 -3.70 1.41
N VAL A 26 -12.42 -4.31 0.31
CA VAL A 26 -12.83 -5.67 -0.07
C VAL A 26 -12.42 -6.67 1.01
N TYR A 27 -11.19 -6.56 1.51
CA TYR A 27 -10.68 -7.42 2.58
C TYR A 27 -11.57 -7.33 3.84
N VAL A 28 -11.86 -6.12 4.33
CA VAL A 28 -12.70 -5.93 5.51
C VAL A 28 -14.12 -6.48 5.28
N GLY A 29 -14.73 -6.19 4.12
CA GLY A 29 -16.06 -6.69 3.79
C GLY A 29 -16.14 -8.22 3.75
N VAL A 30 -15.15 -8.87 3.11
CA VAL A 30 -15.07 -10.34 3.06
C VAL A 30 -14.81 -10.93 4.45
N MET A 31 -13.88 -10.36 5.22
CA MET A 31 -13.59 -10.86 6.57
C MET A 31 -14.81 -10.75 7.50
N LEU A 32 -15.57 -9.66 7.42
CA LEU A 32 -16.82 -9.52 8.19
C LEU A 32 -17.86 -10.56 7.77
N LEU A 33 -18.03 -10.81 6.47
CA LEU A 33 -18.93 -11.85 5.98
C LEU A 33 -18.50 -13.24 6.47
N LEU A 34 -17.22 -13.58 6.36
CA LEU A 34 -16.69 -14.88 6.82
C LEU A 34 -16.79 -15.02 8.34
N LEU A 35 -16.61 -13.94 9.10
CA LEU A 35 -16.79 -13.93 10.55
C LEU A 35 -18.24 -14.25 10.92
N ILE A 36 -19.22 -13.63 10.25
CA ILE A 36 -20.65 -13.91 10.45
C ILE A 36 -20.95 -15.38 10.13
N ILE A 37 -20.46 -15.90 9.01
CA ILE A 37 -20.65 -17.31 8.62
C ILE A 37 -20.02 -18.24 9.66
N ASN A 38 -18.82 -17.91 10.13
CA ASN A 38 -18.08 -18.71 11.09
C ASN A 38 -18.86 -18.83 12.42
N ILE A 39 -19.26 -17.69 13.00
CA ILE A 39 -20.02 -17.68 14.26
C ILE A 39 -21.38 -18.37 14.08
N SER A 40 -22.01 -18.23 12.91
CA SER A 40 -23.31 -18.85 12.62
C SER A 40 -23.24 -20.37 12.41
N LYS A 41 -22.13 -20.89 11.87
CA LYS A 41 -22.02 -22.32 11.48
C LYS A 41 -21.20 -23.13 12.47
N SER A 42 -20.17 -22.55 13.07
CA SER A 42 -19.21 -23.26 13.91
C SER A 42 -18.57 -22.29 14.90
N PRO A 43 -19.32 -21.78 15.90
CA PRO A 43 -18.82 -20.80 16.86
C PRO A 43 -17.64 -21.31 17.70
N GLU A 44 -17.50 -22.63 17.86
CA GLU A 44 -16.39 -23.26 18.57
C GLU A 44 -15.09 -23.31 17.75
N ASN A 45 -15.17 -23.09 16.44
CA ASN A 45 -14.04 -23.20 15.51
C ASN A 45 -13.92 -21.95 14.62
N LEU A 46 -13.05 -21.01 15.04
CA LEU A 46 -12.75 -19.77 14.33
C LEU A 46 -11.85 -19.96 13.09
N TRP A 47 -12.26 -20.80 12.14
CA TRP A 47 -11.61 -20.98 10.84
C TRP A 47 -11.38 -19.68 10.04
N VAL A 48 -12.10 -18.58 10.34
CA VAL A 48 -11.90 -17.26 9.71
C VAL A 48 -10.48 -16.72 9.88
N ILE A 49 -9.75 -17.18 10.90
CA ILE A 49 -8.35 -16.82 11.16
C ILE A 49 -7.44 -17.21 9.99
N TRP A 50 -7.68 -18.34 9.33
CA TRP A 50 -6.84 -18.83 8.24
C TRP A 50 -6.86 -17.91 7.01
N PRO A 51 -8.02 -17.55 6.43
CA PRO A 51 -8.07 -16.58 5.34
C PRO A 51 -7.66 -15.17 5.80
N ALA A 52 -7.90 -14.79 7.06
CA ALA A 52 -7.43 -13.51 7.61
C ALA A 52 -5.89 -13.42 7.58
N PHE A 53 -5.18 -14.46 8.03
CA PHE A 53 -3.71 -14.47 7.97
C PHE A 53 -3.20 -14.59 6.53
N GLY A 54 -3.74 -15.51 5.73
CA GLY A 54 -3.29 -15.73 4.35
C GLY A 54 -3.44 -14.48 3.47
N TRP A 55 -4.61 -13.84 3.50
CA TRP A 55 -4.86 -12.63 2.71
C TRP A 55 -4.30 -11.37 3.38
N GLY A 56 -4.31 -11.31 4.71
CA GLY A 56 -3.81 -10.18 5.49
C GLY A 56 -2.33 -9.89 5.23
N ILE A 57 -1.51 -10.92 5.01
CA ILE A 57 -0.10 -10.74 4.64
C ILE A 57 0.04 -10.06 3.28
N GLY A 58 -0.74 -10.46 2.28
CA GLY A 58 -0.72 -9.83 0.94
C GLY A 58 -1.16 -8.37 0.98
N LEU A 59 -2.14 -8.05 1.83
CA LEU A 59 -2.59 -6.69 2.09
C LEU A 59 -1.53 -5.86 2.81
N PHE A 60 -0.85 -6.43 3.81
CA PHE A 60 0.24 -5.79 4.55
C PHE A 60 1.40 -5.42 3.63
N VAL A 61 1.82 -6.32 2.75
CA VAL A 61 2.87 -6.05 1.75
C VAL A 61 2.45 -4.95 0.77
N HIS A 62 1.19 -4.93 0.31
CA HIS A 62 0.68 -3.85 -0.52
C HIS A 62 0.67 -2.50 0.21
N GLY A 63 0.29 -2.50 1.50
CA GLY A 63 0.33 -1.32 2.34
C GLY A 63 1.74 -0.76 2.52
N LEU A 64 2.72 -1.64 2.80
CA LEU A 64 4.13 -1.24 2.90
C LEU A 64 4.63 -0.62 1.59
N LYS A 65 4.28 -1.17 0.43
CA LYS A 65 4.63 -0.56 -0.87
C LYS A 65 3.99 0.81 -1.07
N ALA A 66 2.71 0.95 -0.73
CA ALA A 66 1.98 2.20 -0.94
C ALA A 66 2.42 3.35 0.00
N PHE A 67 2.84 3.03 1.23
CA PHE A 67 3.15 4.03 2.26
C PHE A 67 4.63 4.13 2.64
N VAL A 68 5.35 3.02 2.73
CA VAL A 68 6.74 3.00 3.24
C VAL A 68 7.76 3.13 2.11
N PHE A 69 7.70 2.24 1.11
CA PHE A 69 8.71 2.24 0.04
C PHE A 69 8.73 3.55 -0.74
N LYS A 70 7.57 4.14 -1.01
CA LYS A 70 7.50 5.43 -1.70
C LYS A 70 8.15 6.59 -0.92
N SER A 71 8.13 6.54 0.42
CA SER A 71 8.77 7.56 1.25
C SER A 71 10.29 7.56 1.06
N ASN A 72 10.90 6.37 1.03
CA ASN A 72 12.35 6.25 0.83
C ASN A 72 12.78 6.81 -0.52
N ASN A 73 12.05 6.50 -1.60
CA ASN A 73 12.41 6.95 -2.94
C ASN A 73 12.44 8.48 -3.05
N THR A 74 11.55 9.17 -2.33
CA THR A 74 11.45 10.64 -2.39
C THR A 74 12.65 11.31 -1.72
N ILE A 75 13.08 10.78 -0.57
CA ILE A 75 14.27 11.26 0.15
C ILE A 75 15.53 10.97 -0.67
N THR A 76 15.64 9.79 -1.28
CA THR A 76 16.78 9.45 -2.14
C THR A 76 16.89 10.37 -3.36
N GLU A 77 15.77 10.67 -4.02
CA GLU A 77 15.75 11.59 -5.16
C GLU A 77 16.10 13.03 -4.79
N GLU A 78 15.73 13.48 -3.59
CA GLU A 78 16.07 14.81 -3.08
C GLU A 78 17.58 14.93 -2.83
N ILE A 79 18.18 13.96 -2.14
CA ILE A 79 19.63 13.91 -1.86
C ILE A 79 20.44 13.88 -3.16
N ILE A 80 20.07 13.02 -4.12
CA ILE A 80 20.76 12.94 -5.42
C ILE A 80 20.70 14.28 -6.17
N ARG A 81 19.57 15.00 -6.07
CA ARG A 81 19.37 16.27 -6.76
C ARG A 81 20.19 17.39 -6.11
N GLU A 82 20.24 17.42 -4.78
CA GLU A 82 21.03 18.36 -4.00
C GLU A 82 22.53 18.19 -4.29
N GLU A 83 23.02 16.95 -4.38
CA GLU A 83 24.43 16.66 -4.65
C GLU A 83 24.85 16.95 -6.09
N ILE A 84 23.95 16.75 -7.07
CA ILE A 84 24.18 17.20 -8.45
C ILE A 84 24.22 18.72 -8.53
N GLU A 85 23.29 19.43 -7.88
CA GLU A 85 23.30 20.90 -7.86
C GLU A 85 24.58 21.41 -7.20
N GLU A 86 24.96 20.91 -6.02
CA GLU A 86 26.20 21.30 -5.33
C GLU A 86 27.45 21.07 -6.18
N ASN A 87 27.53 19.95 -6.91
CA ASN A 87 28.69 19.61 -7.74
C ASN A 87 28.70 20.28 -9.12
N ASP A 88 27.57 20.81 -9.63
CA ASP A 88 27.51 21.64 -10.84
C ASP A 88 27.86 23.12 -10.57
N TYR A 89 27.87 23.55 -9.30
CA TYR A 89 28.30 24.91 -8.87
C TYR A 89 29.82 25.01 -8.56
N VAL A 90 30.58 23.92 -8.69
CA VAL A 90 32.05 23.83 -8.53
C VAL A 90 32.75 23.75 -9.89
#